data_AF-A0A161MA84-F1
#
_entry.id   AF-A0A161MA84-F1
#
_cell.length_a   1.000
_cell.length_b   1.000
_cell.length_c   1.000
_cell.angle_alpha   90.00
_cell.angle_beta   90.00
_cell.angle_gamma   90.00
#
_symmetry.space_group_name_H-M   'P 1'
#
loop_
_entity.id
_entity.type
_entity.pdbx_description
1 polymer ?
#
loop_
_entity_poly.entity_id
_entity_poly.type
_entity_poly.pdbx_seq_one_letter_code
_entity_poly.pdbx_strand_id
1 'polypeptide(L)'
;SATQQIVDEAERSLHDALCVLVTTVKDKRTIYGGGSAEMIMALAISNAANKVVGKESVAMEAYSRALLQIPMTISDNGGFDSSYLITSLRAAHIEGKHSAGLDMTHGEIGDMGESGVLESFAVKRQMILSASEATEVILRVDDIIKAAPRKRTEDR
;
A
#
# COMPACT_ATOMS: atom_id res chain seq x y z
N SER A 1 32.67 -4.53 -6.21
CA SER A 1 31.83 -3.98 -5.14
C SER A 1 30.68 -3.13 -5.66
N ALA A 2 30.91 -1.96 -6.30
CA ALA A 2 29.81 -1.16 -6.87
C ALA A 2 29.14 -1.83 -8.10
N THR A 3 29.93 -2.40 -9.01
CA THR A 3 29.41 -3.04 -10.23
C THR A 3 28.58 -4.29 -9.95
N GLN A 4 28.95 -5.09 -8.94
CA GLN A 4 28.16 -6.26 -8.54
C GLN A 4 26.83 -5.87 -7.91
N GLN A 5 26.83 -4.86 -7.02
CA GLN A 5 25.59 -4.35 -6.44
C GLN A 5 24.62 -3.81 -7.51
N ILE A 6 25.14 -3.16 -8.56
CA ILE A 6 24.34 -2.68 -9.69
C ILE A 6 23.74 -3.86 -10.48
N VAL A 7 24.52 -4.91 -10.72
CA VAL A 7 24.05 -6.11 -11.44
C VAL A 7 22.99 -6.85 -10.63
N ASP A 8 23.22 -7.06 -9.33
CA ASP A 8 22.25 -7.72 -8.45
C ASP A 8 20.93 -6.95 -8.36
N GLU A 9 20.99 -5.62 -8.38
CA GLU A 9 19.79 -4.77 -8.35
C GLU A 9 19.03 -4.78 -9.68
N ALA A 10 19.76 -4.82 -10.80
CA ALA A 10 19.15 -4.97 -12.11
C ALA A 10 18.44 -6.33 -12.25
N GLU A 11 19.05 -7.41 -11.73
CA GLU A 11 18.44 -8.74 -11.73
C GLU A 11 17.17 -8.77 -10.87
N ARG A 12 17.19 -8.19 -9.66
CA ARG A 12 16.01 -8.06 -8.80
C ARG A 12 14.89 -7.26 -9.46
N SER A 13 15.22 -6.09 -10.00
CA SER A 13 14.24 -5.23 -10.68
C SER A 13 13.57 -5.92 -11.88
N LEU A 14 14.35 -6.66 -12.67
CA LEU A 14 13.84 -7.42 -13.81
C LEU A 14 12.98 -8.60 -13.36
N HIS A 15 13.38 -9.30 -12.32
CA HIS A 15 12.59 -10.37 -11.72
C HIS A 15 11.22 -9.87 -11.24
N ASP A 16 11.19 -8.75 -10.51
CA ASP A 16 9.95 -8.15 -9.99
C ASP A 16 9.02 -7.74 -11.13
N ALA A 17 9.54 -7.09 -12.17
CA ALA A 17 8.78 -6.72 -13.36
C ALA A 17 8.16 -7.96 -14.06
N LEU A 18 8.95 -9.03 -14.24
CA LEU A 18 8.47 -10.27 -14.84
C LEU A 18 7.43 -10.96 -13.98
N CYS A 19 7.60 -10.98 -12.66
CA CYS A 19 6.62 -11.56 -11.72
C CYS A 19 5.28 -10.83 -11.78
N VAL A 20 5.28 -9.49 -11.86
CA VAL A 20 4.06 -8.69 -12.04
C VAL A 20 3.40 -8.99 -13.39
N LEU A 21 4.17 -9.08 -14.47
CA LEU A 21 3.65 -9.40 -15.80
C LEU A 21 3.03 -10.80 -15.84
N VAL A 22 3.71 -11.82 -15.31
CA VAL A 22 3.18 -13.20 -15.22
C VAL A 22 1.89 -13.25 -14.41
N THR A 23 1.83 -12.50 -13.30
CA THR A 23 0.63 -12.41 -12.47
C THR A 23 -0.51 -11.72 -13.23
N THR A 24 -0.20 -10.67 -14.00
CA THR A 24 -1.18 -9.92 -14.81
C THR A 24 -1.67 -10.72 -16.03
N VAL A 25 -0.84 -11.60 -16.60
CA VAL A 25 -1.31 -12.53 -17.65
C VAL A 25 -2.32 -13.53 -17.09
N LYS A 26 -2.14 -13.96 -15.84
CA LYS A 26 -3.07 -14.86 -15.14
C LYS A 26 -4.34 -14.15 -14.68
N ASP A 27 -4.23 -12.91 -14.20
CA ASP A 27 -5.35 -12.02 -13.87
C ASP A 27 -5.19 -10.68 -14.60
N LYS A 28 -5.93 -10.50 -15.70
CA LYS A 28 -5.82 -9.35 -16.60
C LYS A 28 -6.40 -8.05 -16.02
N ARG A 29 -6.95 -8.07 -14.81
CA ARG A 29 -7.52 -6.88 -14.18
C ARG A 29 -6.40 -5.99 -13.68
N THR A 30 -6.45 -4.74 -14.08
CA THR A 30 -5.57 -3.67 -13.62
C THR A 30 -6.38 -2.62 -12.87
N ILE A 31 -5.69 -1.87 -12.02
CA ILE A 31 -6.22 -0.72 -11.28
C ILE A 31 -5.28 0.47 -11.45
N TYR A 32 -5.76 1.67 -11.12
CA TYR A 32 -4.93 2.87 -11.11
C TYR A 32 -3.99 2.87 -9.90
N GLY A 33 -2.71 3.07 -10.16
CA GLY A 33 -1.68 3.16 -9.13
C GLY A 33 -1.58 4.56 -8.52
N GLY A 34 -0.37 4.95 -8.09
CA GLY A 34 -0.11 6.31 -7.60
C GLY A 34 -0.96 6.70 -6.38
N GLY A 35 -1.37 5.75 -5.54
CA GLY A 35 -2.24 6.03 -4.39
C GLY A 35 -3.74 6.15 -4.70
N SER A 36 -4.13 6.01 -5.97
CA SER A 36 -5.52 6.12 -6.41
C SER A 36 -6.39 5.02 -5.81
N ALA A 37 -5.94 3.77 -5.92
CA ALA A 37 -6.64 2.61 -5.37
C ALA A 37 -6.83 2.72 -3.85
N GLU A 38 -5.79 3.14 -3.11
CA GLU A 38 -5.83 3.33 -1.67
C GLU A 38 -6.82 4.41 -1.26
N MET A 39 -6.88 5.53 -2.01
CA MET A 39 -7.85 6.59 -1.76
C MET A 39 -9.30 6.11 -1.95
N ILE A 40 -9.58 5.37 -3.03
CA ILE A 40 -10.92 4.80 -3.28
C ILE A 40 -11.32 3.87 -2.14
N MET A 41 -10.42 2.97 -1.73
CA MET A 41 -10.68 2.04 -0.62
C MET A 41 -10.92 2.79 0.70
N ALA A 42 -10.10 3.80 1.00
CA ALA A 42 -10.23 4.63 2.21
C ALA A 42 -11.57 5.37 2.26
N LEU A 43 -12.01 5.95 1.14
CA LEU A 43 -13.31 6.61 1.03
C LEU A 43 -14.48 5.62 1.18
N ALA A 44 -14.39 4.45 0.55
CA ALA A 44 -15.40 3.41 0.68
C ALA A 44 -15.57 2.95 2.14
N ILE A 45 -14.46 2.75 2.85
CA ILE A 45 -14.46 2.35 4.26
C ILE A 45 -15.00 3.47 5.16
N SER A 46 -14.58 4.72 4.96
CA SER A 46 -15.08 5.85 5.76
C SER A 46 -16.59 6.07 5.55
N ASN A 47 -17.06 5.95 4.30
CA ASN A 47 -18.49 6.02 3.99
C ASN A 47 -19.29 4.87 4.62
N ALA A 48 -18.70 3.68 4.73
CA ALA A 48 -19.32 2.56 5.44
C ALA A 48 -19.30 2.77 6.97
N ALA A 49 -18.20 3.32 7.51
CA ALA A 49 -18.04 3.59 8.94
C ALA A 49 -19.08 4.58 9.47
N ASN A 50 -19.48 5.57 8.66
CA ASN A 50 -20.56 6.52 8.97
C ASN A 50 -21.93 5.86 9.19
N LYS A 51 -22.12 4.62 8.72
CA LYS A 51 -23.37 3.85 8.87
C LYS A 51 -23.31 2.88 10.06
N VAL A 52 -22.16 2.72 10.69
CA VAL A 52 -21.92 1.82 11.81
C VAL A 52 -21.88 2.64 13.11
N VAL A 53 -22.53 2.13 14.16
CA VAL A 53 -22.58 2.82 15.46
C VAL A 53 -21.65 2.13 16.45
N GLY A 54 -20.91 2.91 17.24
CA GLY A 54 -20.09 2.41 18.33
C GLY A 54 -18.62 2.19 17.95
N LYS A 55 -17.95 1.30 18.69
CA LYS A 55 -16.49 1.13 18.63
C LYS A 55 -15.99 0.58 17.29
N GLU A 56 -16.82 -0.16 16.57
CA GLU A 56 -16.49 -0.70 15.25
C GLU A 56 -16.24 0.40 14.22
N SER A 57 -17.04 1.48 14.26
CA SER A 57 -16.85 2.65 13.38
C SER A 57 -15.46 3.29 13.56
N VAL A 58 -14.98 3.36 14.80
CA VAL A 58 -13.64 3.89 15.11
C VAL A 58 -12.53 3.02 14.52
N ALA A 59 -12.69 1.69 14.56
CA ALA A 59 -11.74 0.75 13.96
C ALA A 59 -11.75 0.84 12.42
N MET A 60 -12.93 0.97 11.81
CA MET A 60 -13.06 1.17 10.36
C MET A 60 -12.39 2.48 9.92
N GLU A 61 -12.63 3.57 10.63
CA GLU A 61 -11.97 4.86 10.39
C GLU A 61 -10.45 4.77 10.56
N ALA A 62 -9.96 3.99 11.54
CA ALA A 62 -8.53 3.73 11.68
C ALA A 62 -7.95 2.95 10.48
N TYR A 63 -8.67 1.97 9.96
CA TYR A 63 -8.27 1.23 8.76
C TYR A 63 -8.25 2.13 7.52
N SER A 64 -9.25 3.00 7.35
CA SER A 64 -9.28 4.00 6.28
C SER A 64 -8.04 4.91 6.34
N ARG A 65 -7.68 5.42 7.52
CA ARG A 65 -6.46 6.22 7.71
C ARG A 65 -5.18 5.42 7.43
N ALA A 66 -5.14 4.14 7.79
CA ALA A 66 -3.99 3.28 7.52
C ALA A 66 -3.75 3.09 6.01
N LEU A 67 -4.82 2.97 5.22
CA LEU A 67 -4.70 2.94 3.76
C LEU A 67 -4.09 4.23 3.20
N LEU A 68 -4.50 5.39 3.74
CA LEU A 68 -3.96 6.70 3.32
C LEU A 68 -2.48 6.91 3.71
N GLN A 69 -1.92 6.07 4.60
CA GLN A 69 -0.50 6.13 4.92
C GLN A 69 0.38 5.75 3.71
N ILE A 70 -0.11 4.88 2.83
CA ILE A 70 0.62 4.47 1.62
C ILE A 70 0.87 5.68 0.70
N PRO A 71 -0.17 6.41 0.22
CA PRO A 71 0.06 7.59 -0.61
C PRO A 71 0.75 8.73 0.16
N MET A 72 0.56 8.88 1.48
CA MET A 72 1.36 9.85 2.26
C MET A 72 2.84 9.51 2.18
N THR A 73 3.20 8.24 2.35
CA THR A 73 4.60 7.79 2.29
C THR A 73 5.19 8.01 0.89
N ILE A 74 4.40 7.80 -0.17
CA ILE A 74 4.81 8.12 -1.55
C ILE A 74 5.13 9.61 -1.68
N SER A 75 4.21 10.48 -1.23
CA SER A 75 4.41 11.93 -1.25
C SER A 75 5.62 12.39 -0.44
N ASP A 76 5.78 11.88 0.78
CA ASP A 76 6.89 12.22 1.68
C ASP A 76 8.24 11.82 1.08
N ASN A 77 8.31 10.63 0.48
CA ASN A 77 9.51 10.15 -0.21
C ASN A 77 9.88 11.01 -1.44
N GLY A 78 8.89 11.64 -2.08
CA GLY A 78 9.13 12.61 -3.14
C GLY A 78 9.51 14.01 -2.65
N GLY A 79 9.47 14.27 -1.33
CA GLY A 79 9.76 15.58 -0.75
C GLY A 79 8.66 16.63 -0.95
N PHE A 80 7.42 16.19 -1.23
CA PHE A 80 6.27 17.08 -1.41
C PHE A 80 5.44 17.23 -0.13
N ASP A 81 4.55 18.21 -0.09
CA ASP A 81 3.57 18.36 0.99
C ASP A 81 2.50 17.26 0.89
N SER A 82 2.71 16.17 1.64
CA SER A 82 1.80 15.03 1.69
C SER A 82 0.41 15.41 2.21
N SER A 83 0.29 16.34 3.15
CA SER A 83 -1.00 16.78 3.68
C SER A 83 -1.83 17.45 2.58
N TYR A 84 -1.20 18.35 1.82
CA TYR A 84 -1.83 19.04 0.69
C TYR A 84 -2.23 18.04 -0.42
N LEU A 85 -1.32 17.15 -0.80
CA LEU A 85 -1.55 16.18 -1.88
C LEU A 85 -2.65 15.18 -1.54
N ILE A 86 -2.67 14.63 -0.32
CA ILE A 86 -3.72 13.69 0.09
C ILE A 86 -5.08 14.37 0.20
N THR A 87 -5.13 15.60 0.70
CA THR A 87 -6.38 16.38 0.77
C THR A 87 -6.93 16.65 -0.62
N SER A 88 -6.07 17.07 -1.54
CA SER A 88 -6.44 17.35 -2.92
C SER A 88 -6.86 16.06 -3.65
N LEU A 89 -6.19 14.94 -3.38
CA LEU A 89 -6.49 13.63 -3.98
C LEU A 89 -7.86 13.16 -3.51
N ARG A 90 -8.13 13.31 -2.21
CA ARG A 90 -9.44 12.99 -1.62
C ARG A 90 -10.55 13.81 -2.26
N ALA A 91 -10.34 15.11 -2.46
CA ALA A 91 -11.33 15.99 -3.10
C ALA A 91 -11.63 15.52 -4.54
N ALA A 92 -10.59 15.20 -5.33
CA ALA A 92 -10.76 14.70 -6.69
C ALA A 92 -11.59 13.40 -6.76
N HIS A 93 -11.34 12.46 -5.84
CA HIS A 93 -12.09 11.20 -5.79
C HIS A 93 -13.56 11.40 -5.34
N ILE A 94 -13.82 12.36 -4.44
CA ILE A 94 -15.19 12.74 -4.06
C ILE A 94 -15.95 13.35 -5.25
N GLU A 95 -15.27 14.11 -6.12
CA GLU A 95 -15.81 14.63 -7.38
C GLU A 95 -16.02 13.56 -8.46
N GLY A 96 -15.67 12.29 -8.19
CA GLY A 96 -15.83 11.18 -9.12
C GLY A 96 -14.65 10.94 -10.06
N LYS A 97 -13.50 11.61 -9.85
CA LYS A 97 -12.27 11.39 -10.63
C LYS A 97 -11.53 10.16 -10.12
N HIS A 98 -12.05 8.97 -10.40
CA HIS A 98 -11.52 7.70 -9.89
C HIS A 98 -10.13 7.32 -10.41
N SER A 99 -9.66 7.92 -11.51
CA SER A 99 -8.31 7.75 -12.05
C SER A 99 -7.27 8.68 -11.41
N ALA A 100 -7.70 9.64 -10.58
CA ALA A 100 -6.79 10.60 -9.96
C ALA A 100 -5.79 9.88 -9.05
N GLY A 101 -4.52 10.23 -9.15
CA GLY A 101 -3.43 9.72 -8.31
C GLY A 101 -2.30 10.74 -8.19
N LEU A 102 -1.27 10.40 -7.44
CA LEU A 102 -0.11 11.24 -7.20
C LEU A 102 0.84 11.20 -8.42
N ASP A 103 0.99 12.33 -9.09
CA ASP A 103 2.07 12.54 -10.06
C ASP A 103 3.31 13.05 -9.32
N MET A 104 4.24 12.14 -9.06
CA MET A 104 5.48 12.41 -8.35
C MET A 104 6.53 13.11 -9.21
N THR A 105 6.31 13.26 -10.51
CA THR A 105 7.20 14.02 -11.41
C THR A 105 7.00 15.51 -11.22
N HIS A 106 5.74 15.94 -11.11
CA HIS A 106 5.36 17.35 -11.00
C HIS A 106 4.94 17.74 -9.56
N GLY A 107 4.73 16.77 -8.68
CA GLY A 107 4.31 17.03 -7.30
C GLY A 107 2.86 17.48 -7.21
N GLU A 108 2.00 16.95 -8.07
CA GLU A 108 0.58 17.29 -8.15
C GLU A 108 -0.29 16.03 -8.32
N ILE A 109 -1.59 16.22 -8.53
CA ILE A 109 -2.50 15.11 -8.83
C ILE A 109 -2.71 15.05 -10.33
N GLY A 110 -2.49 13.86 -10.89
CA GLY A 110 -2.68 13.57 -12.31
C GLY A 110 -3.66 12.43 -12.54
N ASP A 111 -4.04 12.24 -13.80
CA ASP A 111 -4.80 11.06 -14.23
C ASP A 111 -3.85 9.87 -14.45
N MET A 112 -3.98 8.83 -13.63
CA MET A 112 -3.11 7.65 -13.70
C MET A 112 -3.37 6.78 -14.93
N GLY A 113 -4.55 6.89 -15.54
CA GLY A 113 -4.87 6.25 -16.81
C GLY A 113 -4.12 6.89 -17.98
N GLU A 114 -4.10 8.21 -18.04
CA GLU A 114 -3.37 8.97 -19.05
C GLU A 114 -1.85 8.82 -18.88
N SER A 115 -1.36 8.84 -17.64
CA SER A 115 0.07 8.64 -17.32
C SER A 115 0.52 7.18 -17.41
N GLY A 116 -0.41 6.24 -17.64
CA GLY A 116 -0.10 4.80 -17.76
C GLY A 116 0.37 4.15 -16.46
N VAL A 117 0.11 4.76 -15.31
CA VAL A 117 0.49 4.26 -13.98
C VAL A 117 -0.57 3.25 -13.51
N LEU A 118 -0.39 2.00 -13.92
CA LEU A 118 -1.29 0.89 -13.61
C LEU A 118 -0.62 -0.13 -12.69
N GLU A 119 -1.44 -0.75 -11.84
CA GLU A 119 -1.03 -1.84 -10.97
C GLU A 119 -1.89 -3.09 -11.21
N SER A 120 -1.36 -4.26 -10.87
CA SER A 120 -2.10 -5.52 -10.91
C SER A 120 -3.14 -5.56 -9.78
N PHE A 121 -4.40 -5.81 -10.14
CA PHE A 121 -5.47 -6.00 -9.16
C PHE A 121 -5.16 -7.15 -8.19
N ALA A 122 -4.64 -8.26 -8.71
CA ALA A 122 -4.33 -9.45 -7.91
C ALA A 122 -3.29 -9.16 -6.84
N VAL A 123 -2.23 -8.42 -7.20
CA VAL A 123 -1.17 -8.02 -6.26
C VAL A 123 -1.74 -7.12 -5.17
N LYS A 124 -2.48 -6.06 -5.55
CA LYS A 124 -3.07 -5.14 -4.56
C LYS A 124 -4.04 -5.85 -3.62
N ARG A 125 -4.90 -6.71 -4.16
CA ARG A 125 -5.83 -7.51 -3.35
C ARG A 125 -5.08 -8.38 -2.34
N GLN A 126 -4.03 -9.07 -2.78
CA GLN A 126 -3.25 -9.93 -1.90
C GLN A 126 -2.52 -9.13 -0.81
N MET A 127 -1.96 -7.97 -1.14
CA MET A 127 -1.33 -7.08 -0.17
C MET A 127 -2.29 -6.71 0.97
N ILE A 128 -3.50 -6.25 0.63
CA ILE A 128 -4.51 -5.83 1.62
C ILE A 128 -4.99 -7.01 2.48
N LEU A 129 -5.21 -8.18 1.86
CA LEU A 129 -5.61 -9.39 2.60
C LEU A 129 -4.53 -9.83 3.58
N SER A 130 -3.30 -10.00 3.12
CA SER A 130 -2.18 -10.46 3.96
C SER A 130 -1.87 -9.48 5.08
N ALA A 131 -1.93 -8.17 4.82
CA ALA A 131 -1.76 -7.16 5.87
C ALA A 131 -2.87 -7.24 6.93
N SER A 132 -4.11 -7.47 6.52
CA SER A 132 -5.25 -7.59 7.43
C SER A 132 -5.16 -8.85 8.29
N GLU A 133 -4.81 -9.99 7.68
CA GLU A 133 -4.60 -11.27 8.39
C GLU A 133 -3.47 -11.14 9.41
N ALA A 134 -2.33 -10.55 9.02
CA ALA A 134 -1.21 -10.31 9.92
C ALA A 134 -1.61 -9.40 11.09
N THR A 135 -2.36 -8.34 10.81
CA THR A 135 -2.87 -7.43 11.85
C THR A 135 -3.80 -8.16 12.81
N GLU A 136 -4.71 -9.00 12.32
CA GLU A 136 -5.60 -9.80 13.17
C GLU A 136 -4.83 -10.78 14.07
N VAL A 137 -3.77 -11.40 13.55
CA VAL A 137 -2.89 -12.25 14.36
C VAL A 137 -2.19 -11.43 15.45
N ILE A 138 -1.58 -10.30 15.10
CA ILE A 138 -0.82 -9.45 16.04
C ILE A 138 -1.73 -8.89 17.13
N LEU A 139 -2.91 -8.36 16.77
CA LEU A 139 -3.83 -7.74 17.73
C LEU A 139 -4.45 -8.73 18.72
N ARG A 140 -4.45 -10.03 18.40
CA ARG A 140 -4.93 -11.09 19.31
C ARG A 140 -3.90 -11.51 20.35
N VAL A 141 -2.63 -11.15 20.19
CA VAL A 141 -1.58 -11.49 21.15
C VAL A 141 -1.76 -10.66 22.42
N ASP A 142 -2.00 -11.33 23.54
CA ASP A 142 -2.10 -10.74 24.86
C ASP A 142 -0.78 -10.83 25.67
N ASP A 143 0.04 -11.85 25.41
CA ASP A 143 1.35 -12.02 26.07
C ASP A 143 2.39 -12.72 25.16
N ILE A 144 3.69 -12.43 25.39
CA ILE A 144 4.82 -13.02 24.66
C ILE A 144 5.79 -13.65 25.65
N ILE A 145 5.78 -14.98 25.73
CA ILE A 145 6.70 -15.74 26.58
C ILE A 145 7.91 -16.20 25.75
N LYS A 146 9.11 -15.76 26.12
CA LYS A 146 10.37 -16.18 25.49
C LYS A 146 11.05 -17.27 26.32
N ALA A 147 11.34 -18.41 25.70
CA ALA A 147 12.14 -19.46 26.31
C ALA A 147 13.62 -19.05 26.42
N ALA A 148 14.34 -19.59 27.41
CA ALA A 148 15.77 -19.35 27.56
C ALA A 148 16.53 -19.85 26.32
N PRO A 149 17.48 -19.07 25.77
CA PRO A 149 18.27 -19.50 24.63
C PRO A 149 19.10 -20.75 24.99
N ARG A 150 19.25 -21.67 24.04
CA ARG A 150 20.04 -22.89 24.23
C ARG A 150 21.47 -22.49 24.61
N LYS A 151 21.94 -22.95 25.78
CA LYS A 151 23.33 -22.76 26.19
C LYS A 151 24.24 -23.45 25.16
N ARG A 152 25.18 -22.70 24.56
CA ARG A 152 26.25 -23.29 23.75
C ARG A 152 27.14 -24.12 24.67
N THR A 153 27.21 -25.42 24.44
CA THR A 153 28.30 -26.25 24.94
C THR A 153 29.57 -25.88 24.16
N GLU A 154 30.68 -25.63 24.87
CA GLU A 154 31.99 -25.53 24.23
C GLU A 154 32.30 -26.88 23.57
N ASP A 155 32.59 -26.87 22.27
CA ASP A 155 33.15 -28.03 21.59
C ASP A 155 34.50 -28.33 22.25
N ARG A 156 34.61 -29.52 22.86
CA ARG A 156 35.84 -30.03 23.48
C ARG A 156 36.80 -30.59 22.44
#